data_AF-A0A9P4H614-F1
#
_entry.id   AF-A0A9P4H614-F1
#
_cell.length_a   1.000
_cell.length_b   1.000
_cell.length_c   1.000
_cell.angle_alpha   90.00
_cell.angle_beta   90.00
_cell.angle_gamma   90.00
#
_symmetry.space_group_name_H-M   'P 1'
#
loop_
_entity.id
_entity.type
_entity.pdbx_description
1 polymer ?
#
loop_
_entity_poly.entity_id
_entity_poly.type
_entity_poly.pdbx_seq_one_letter_code
_entity_poly.pdbx_strand_id
1 'polypeptide(L)'
;FSITLKEFPNQPVIAPFDPFIRHNTSLMPILQFWTWHTFLYIQSPVSPVSSLVRANIADTFGDWCGSIMLDGQWINNAKRAKQEFIAISEAKKFTEDECGTWSYYIPKEREGSEWDLFYVLLISSNDGRWERVGLGKVFKEAFRDATWKEIVLA
;
A
#
# COMPACT_ATOMS: atom_id res chain seq x y z
N PHE A 1 22.34 -21.68 -5.31
CA PHE A 1 22.40 -20.24 -5.58
C PHE A 1 22.63 -19.53 -4.26
N SER A 2 23.86 -19.05 -4.03
CA SER A 2 24.23 -18.27 -2.85
C SER A 2 24.07 -16.79 -3.21
N ILE A 3 22.96 -16.18 -2.79
CA ILE A 3 22.79 -14.74 -2.86
C ILE A 3 23.47 -14.18 -1.60
N THR A 4 24.75 -13.89 -1.72
CA THR A 4 25.47 -13.10 -0.72
C THR A 4 24.98 -11.67 -0.89
N LEU A 5 23.98 -11.28 -0.09
CA LEU A 5 23.51 -9.90 0.01
C LEU A 5 24.72 -9.03 0.39
N LYS A 6 24.92 -7.92 -0.32
CA LYS A 6 25.87 -6.88 0.13
C LYS A 6 25.49 -6.52 1.56
N GLU A 7 26.48 -6.55 2.45
CA GLU A 7 26.35 -6.26 3.87
C GLU A 7 25.61 -4.93 4.07
N PHE A 8 24.32 -5.03 4.39
CA PHE A 8 23.62 -3.94 5.04
C PHE A 8 24.28 -3.78 6.42
N PRO A 9 24.57 -2.55 6.88
CA PRO A 9 25.34 -2.32 8.10
C PRO A 9 24.67 -2.86 9.37
N ASN A 10 23.43 -3.36 9.28
CA ASN A 10 22.71 -3.95 10.41
C ASN A 10 22.19 -5.34 10.01
N GLN A 11 22.69 -6.38 10.68
CA GLN A 11 22.08 -7.70 10.64
C GLN A 11 20.69 -7.65 11.28
N PRO A 12 19.65 -8.28 10.70
CA PRO A 12 18.36 -8.40 11.35
C PRO A 12 18.51 -9.26 12.60
N VAL A 13 18.48 -8.63 13.77
CA VAL A 13 18.46 -9.34 15.05
C VAL A 13 17.00 -9.73 15.32
N ILE A 14 16.72 -11.03 15.32
CA ILE A 14 15.47 -11.54 15.90
C ILE A 14 15.66 -11.50 17.42
N ALA A 15 15.43 -10.31 18.01
CA ALA A 15 15.48 -10.14 19.45
C ALA A 15 14.09 -10.40 20.05
N PRO A 16 13.97 -11.14 21.18
CA PRO A 16 12.75 -11.14 21.96
C PRO A 16 12.45 -9.69 22.39
N PHE A 17 11.20 -9.26 22.20
CA PHE A 17 10.75 -7.93 22.61
C PHE A 17 10.87 -7.80 24.13
N ASP A 18 11.81 -6.97 24.61
CA ASP A 18 12.00 -6.67 26.02
C ASP A 18 11.55 -5.22 26.31
N PRO A 19 10.44 -5.01 27.05
CA PRO A 19 9.93 -3.68 27.35
C PRO A 19 10.80 -2.86 28.32
N PHE A 20 11.82 -3.45 28.95
CA PHE A 20 12.70 -2.77 29.93
C PHE A 20 14.01 -2.26 29.34
N ILE A 21 14.29 -2.60 28.09
CA ILE A 21 15.52 -2.25 27.42
C ILE A 21 15.39 -0.86 26.78
N ARG A 22 15.96 0.15 27.45
CA ARG A 22 16.25 1.47 26.85
C ARG A 22 17.60 1.43 26.13
N HIS A 23 17.67 0.83 24.95
CA HIS A 23 18.90 0.84 24.17
C HIS A 23 19.08 2.17 23.43
N ASN A 24 20.25 2.78 23.65
CA ASN A 24 20.76 3.98 22.97
C ASN A 24 21.16 3.72 21.50
N THR A 25 20.71 2.61 20.92
CA THR A 25 20.70 2.30 19.48
C THR A 25 19.35 1.66 19.21
N SER A 26 18.47 2.41 18.54
CA SER A 26 17.09 2.01 18.32
C SER A 26 17.05 0.82 17.34
N LEU A 27 16.96 -0.40 17.88
CA LEU A 27 16.58 -1.58 17.10
C LEU A 27 15.12 -1.39 16.69
N MET A 28 14.89 -0.73 15.56
CA MET A 28 13.55 -0.62 15.00
C MET A 28 13.16 -1.98 14.43
N PRO A 29 11.97 -2.52 14.76
CA PRO A 29 11.50 -3.74 14.15
C PRO A 29 11.28 -3.49 12.66
N ILE A 30 12.09 -4.13 11.83
CA ILE A 30 11.95 -4.08 10.37
C ILE A 30 11.04 -5.22 9.95
N LEU A 31 10.01 -4.92 9.17
CA LEU A 31 9.14 -5.93 8.57
C LEU A 31 9.63 -6.22 7.14
N GLN A 32 10.22 -7.40 6.94
CA GLN A 32 10.72 -7.86 5.64
C GLN A 32 9.88 -9.03 5.12
N PHE A 33 9.32 -8.88 3.92
CA PHE A 33 8.45 -9.89 3.32
C PHE A 33 8.40 -9.73 1.80
N TRP A 34 8.01 -10.80 1.12
CA TRP A 34 7.73 -10.75 -0.30
C TRP A 34 6.24 -10.55 -0.52
N THR A 35 5.90 -9.70 -1.49
CA THR A 35 4.52 -9.44 -1.84
C THR A 35 4.35 -9.00 -3.29
N TRP A 36 3.11 -8.94 -3.76
CA TRP A 36 2.76 -8.37 -5.05
C TRP A 36 2.92 -6.85 -5.00
N HIS A 37 3.52 -6.32 -6.03
CA HIS A 37 3.87 -4.91 -6.18
C HIS A 37 3.41 -4.41 -7.55
N THR A 38 2.81 -3.22 -7.59
CA THR A 38 2.36 -2.58 -8.83
C THR A 38 2.37 -1.05 -8.70
N PHE A 39 2.15 -0.36 -9.82
CA PHE A 39 2.07 1.08 -9.91
C PHE A 39 0.67 1.54 -10.32
N LEU A 40 0.02 2.32 -9.46
CA LEU A 40 -1.35 2.82 -9.69
C LEU A 40 -1.38 4.35 -9.54
N TYR A 41 -2.45 4.98 -10.01
CA TYR A 41 -2.66 6.41 -9.87
C TYR A 41 -3.55 6.74 -8.68
N ILE A 42 -3.27 7.87 -8.04
CA ILE A 42 -4.13 8.42 -6.99
C ILE A 42 -4.89 9.61 -7.59
N GLN A 43 -6.20 9.54 -7.48
CA GLN A 43 -7.12 10.60 -7.89
C GLN A 43 -7.75 11.19 -6.64
N SER A 44 -7.41 12.45 -6.33
CA SER A 44 -7.97 13.15 -5.17
C SER A 44 -9.20 13.97 -5.56
N PRO A 45 -10.20 14.09 -4.68
CA PRO A 45 -11.15 15.19 -4.74
C PRO A 45 -10.43 16.55 -4.56
N VAL A 46 -11.05 17.62 -5.06
CA VAL A 46 -10.47 18.97 -5.07
C VAL A 46 -10.40 19.53 -3.64
N SER A 47 -9.19 19.95 -3.25
CA SER A 47 -8.85 20.68 -2.01
C SER A 47 -9.13 19.94 -0.69
N PRO A 48 -8.34 18.91 -0.34
CA PRO A 48 -8.40 18.29 0.97
C PRO A 48 -7.94 19.29 2.05
N VAL A 49 -8.85 19.63 2.97
CA VAL A 49 -8.55 20.32 4.23
C VAL A 49 -7.65 19.42 5.09
N SER A 50 -6.77 20.03 5.89
CA SER A 50 -5.64 19.45 6.66
C SER A 50 -5.97 18.26 7.59
N SER A 51 -6.39 17.14 7.01
CA SER A 51 -6.91 15.96 7.70
C SER A 51 -6.72 14.72 6.83
N LEU A 52 -7.01 13.54 7.38
CA LEU A 52 -7.09 12.29 6.63
C LEU A 52 -8.25 12.36 5.62
N VAL A 53 -7.94 12.16 4.35
CA VAL A 53 -8.90 12.20 3.24
C VAL A 53 -8.93 10.88 2.50
N ARG A 54 -10.13 10.48 2.09
CA ARG A 54 -10.35 9.35 1.21
C ARG A 54 -10.11 9.79 -0.23
N ALA A 55 -9.14 9.17 -0.90
CA ALA A 55 -8.87 9.33 -2.31
C ALA A 55 -9.25 8.07 -3.09
N ASN A 56 -9.40 8.25 -4.40
CA ASN A 56 -9.63 7.17 -5.34
C ASN A 56 -8.30 6.65 -5.88
N ILE A 57 -8.27 5.35 -6.16
CA ILE A 57 -7.17 4.70 -6.87
C ILE A 57 -7.67 4.37 -8.28
N ALA A 58 -6.86 4.71 -9.27
CA ALA A 58 -7.11 4.38 -10.67
C ALA A 58 -6.00 3.50 -11.23
N ASP A 59 -6.36 2.60 -12.14
CA ASP A 59 -5.42 1.75 -12.84
C ASP A 59 -4.69 2.48 -13.98
N THR A 60 -3.93 1.74 -14.78
CA THR A 60 -3.16 2.30 -15.89
C THR A 60 -4.00 2.87 -17.03
N PHE A 61 -5.26 2.46 -17.14
CA PHE A 61 -6.22 2.97 -18.12
C PHE A 61 -7.01 4.18 -17.59
N GLY A 62 -6.87 4.48 -16.30
CA GLY A 62 -7.55 5.58 -15.63
C GLY A 62 -8.90 5.18 -15.02
N ASP A 63 -9.24 3.89 -15.09
CA ASP A 63 -10.46 3.36 -14.52
C ASP A 63 -10.31 3.22 -13.00
N TRP A 64 -11.37 3.56 -12.28
CA TRP A 64 -11.39 3.43 -10.82
C TRP A 64 -11.25 1.96 -10.42
N CYS A 65 -10.25 1.66 -9.61
CA CYS A 65 -9.97 0.30 -9.16
C CYS A 65 -9.90 0.16 -7.63
N GLY A 66 -10.05 1.25 -6.88
CA GLY A 66 -10.15 1.19 -5.43
C GLY A 66 -10.12 2.52 -4.69
N SER A 67 -9.95 2.45 -3.37
CA SER A 67 -9.97 3.60 -2.47
C SER A 67 -8.85 3.52 -1.44
N ILE A 68 -8.30 4.67 -1.06
CA ILE A 68 -7.21 4.79 -0.07
C ILE A 68 -7.45 5.96 0.88
N MET A 69 -7.05 5.78 2.13
CA MET A 69 -6.97 6.85 3.12
C MET A 69 -5.56 7.44 3.13
N LEU A 70 -5.45 8.76 2.96
CA LEU A 70 -4.18 9.49 2.90
C LEU A 70 -4.26 10.77 3.71
N ASP A 71 -3.11 11.27 4.15
CA ASP A 71 -3.02 12.62 4.69
C ASP A 71 -3.25 13.66 3.58
N GLY A 72 -4.07 14.67 3.86
CA GLY A 72 -4.40 15.72 2.90
C GLY A 72 -3.19 16.56 2.47
N GLN A 73 -2.20 16.77 3.34
CA GLN A 73 -0.96 17.44 2.95
C GLN A 73 -0.13 16.56 2.02
N TRP A 74 -0.08 15.25 2.28
CA TRP A 74 0.58 14.32 1.37
C TRP A 74 -0.03 14.36 -0.04
N ILE A 75 -1.37 14.33 -0.14
CA ILE A 75 -2.07 14.44 -1.43
C ILE A 75 -1.71 15.74 -2.17
N ASN A 76 -1.72 16.88 -1.48
CA ASN A 76 -1.42 18.17 -2.09
C ASN A 76 0.00 18.24 -2.66
N ASN A 77 0.93 17.50 -2.04
CA ASN A 77 2.33 17.41 -2.47
C ASN A 77 2.57 16.27 -3.46
N ALA A 78 1.64 15.31 -3.57
CA ALA A 78 1.77 14.17 -4.44
C ALA A 78 1.72 14.60 -5.91
N LYS A 79 2.76 14.22 -6.66
CA LYS A 79 2.79 14.44 -8.10
C LYS A 79 1.71 13.56 -8.76
N ARG A 80 1.15 14.00 -9.90
CA ARG A 80 0.24 13.21 -10.77
C ARG A 80 0.88 11.94 -11.38
N ALA A 81 2.06 11.54 -10.90
CA ALA A 81 2.75 10.34 -11.34
C ALA A 81 2.12 9.09 -10.71
N LYS A 82 2.42 7.94 -11.32
CA LYS A 82 2.11 6.64 -10.71
C LYS A 82 2.79 6.52 -9.36
N GLN A 83 2.10 5.90 -8.42
CA GLN A 83 2.52 5.68 -7.06
C GLN A 83 2.68 4.18 -6.80
N GLU A 84 3.51 3.82 -5.84
CA GLU A 84 3.91 2.43 -5.61
C GLU A 84 3.02 1.75 -4.57
N PHE A 85 2.38 0.66 -4.98
CA PHE A 85 1.46 -0.10 -4.14
C PHE A 85 1.93 -1.53 -3.94
N ILE A 86 1.69 -2.03 -2.74
CA ILE A 86 1.89 -3.44 -2.40
C ILE A 86 0.62 -4.05 -1.86
N ALA A 87 0.35 -5.30 -2.21
CA ALA A 87 -0.71 -6.09 -1.58
C ALA A 87 -0.24 -6.56 -0.19
N ILE A 88 -1.17 -6.69 0.76
CA ILE A 88 -0.86 -7.22 2.10
C ILE A 88 -1.64 -8.51 2.36
N SER A 89 -2.94 -8.48 2.06
CA SER A 89 -3.84 -9.61 2.26
C SER A 89 -5.08 -9.43 1.41
N GLU A 90 -5.87 -10.49 1.28
CA GLU A 90 -7.19 -10.40 0.65
C GLU A 90 -8.16 -9.60 1.52
N ALA A 91 -9.04 -8.85 0.88
CA ALA A 91 -10.11 -8.10 1.52
C ALA A 91 -11.47 -8.63 1.07
N LYS A 92 -12.42 -8.74 2.01
CA LYS A 92 -13.74 -9.31 1.72
C LYS A 92 -14.56 -8.43 0.77
N LYS A 93 -14.73 -7.16 1.09
CA LYS A 93 -15.47 -6.18 0.25
C LYS A 93 -15.15 -4.74 0.65
N PHE A 94 -15.53 -3.81 -0.23
CA PHE A 94 -15.58 -2.39 0.10
C PHE A 94 -16.72 -2.11 1.09
N THR A 95 -16.52 -1.14 1.98
CA THR A 95 -17.59 -0.54 2.77
C THR A 95 -18.42 0.40 1.89
N GLU A 96 -19.59 0.82 2.38
CA GLU A 96 -20.44 1.77 1.64
C GLU A 96 -19.73 3.11 1.38
N ASP A 97 -18.96 3.60 2.36
CA ASP A 97 -18.15 4.82 2.21
C ASP A 97 -17.00 4.69 1.22
N GLU A 98 -16.50 3.46 0.99
CA GLU A 98 -15.41 3.17 0.06
C GLU A 98 -15.90 3.14 -1.40
N CYS A 99 -17.17 2.81 -1.62
CA CYS A 99 -17.77 2.63 -2.93
C CYS A 99 -19.24 3.06 -2.90
N GLY A 100 -19.47 4.38 -2.97
CA GLY A 100 -20.81 4.96 -2.95
C GLY A 100 -21.62 4.70 -4.22
N THR A 101 -20.93 4.57 -5.36
CA THR A 101 -21.52 4.21 -6.66
C THR A 101 -20.79 2.97 -7.16
N TRP A 102 -21.46 1.81 -7.18
CA TRP A 102 -20.88 0.56 -7.69
C TRP A 102 -20.44 0.78 -9.13
N SER A 103 -19.13 0.82 -9.37
CA SER A 103 -18.56 0.91 -10.70
C SER A 103 -18.48 -0.49 -11.30
N TYR A 104 -18.89 -0.65 -12.55
CA TYR A 104 -18.81 -1.91 -13.30
C TYR A 104 -17.37 -2.31 -13.66
N TYR A 105 -16.38 -1.95 -12.82
CA TYR A 105 -14.96 -2.27 -13.04
C TYR A 105 -14.73 -3.78 -13.19
N ILE A 106 -15.54 -4.58 -12.49
CA ILE A 106 -15.66 -6.01 -12.74
C ILE A 106 -17.09 -6.30 -13.21
N PRO A 107 -17.30 -7.02 -14.32
CA PRO A 107 -18.62 -7.45 -14.78
C PRO A 107 -19.16 -8.59 -13.91
N LYS A 108 -19.21 -8.38 -12.59
CA LYS A 108 -19.81 -9.27 -11.60
C LYS A 108 -20.83 -8.48 -10.80
N GLU A 109 -21.91 -9.15 -10.42
CA GLU A 109 -22.87 -8.59 -9.48
C GLU A 109 -22.18 -8.32 -8.13
N ARG A 110 -22.66 -7.33 -7.37
CA ARG A 110 -22.06 -6.89 -6.10
C ARG A 110 -21.86 -8.02 -5.09
N GLU A 111 -22.75 -9.00 -5.11
CA GLU A 111 -22.70 -10.21 -4.27
C GLU A 111 -21.68 -11.24 -4.78
N GLY A 112 -21.40 -11.28 -6.08
CA GLY A 112 -20.41 -12.16 -6.71
C GLY A 112 -18.97 -11.65 -6.65
N SER A 113 -18.75 -10.43 -6.16
CA SER A 113 -17.43 -9.81 -6.03
C SER A 113 -16.86 -9.90 -4.60
N GLU A 114 -17.50 -10.66 -3.69
CA GLU A 114 -16.92 -10.94 -2.38
C GLU A 114 -15.55 -11.63 -2.56
N TRP A 115 -14.53 -11.10 -1.90
CA TRP A 115 -13.12 -11.54 -1.92
C TRP A 115 -12.32 -11.21 -3.18
N ASP A 116 -12.83 -10.42 -4.12
CA ASP A 116 -12.07 -9.94 -5.29
C ASP A 116 -11.23 -8.68 -5.00
N LEU A 117 -10.90 -8.42 -3.73
CA LEU A 117 -10.12 -7.26 -3.30
C LEU A 117 -8.83 -7.65 -2.58
N PHE A 118 -7.85 -6.75 -2.62
CA PHE A 118 -6.70 -6.75 -1.73
C PHE A 118 -6.78 -5.56 -0.77
N TYR A 119 -6.35 -5.76 0.48
CA TYR A 119 -5.79 -4.67 1.27
C TYR A 119 -4.43 -4.28 0.68
N VAL A 120 -4.23 -3.00 0.43
CA VAL A 120 -3.00 -2.46 -0.15
C VAL A 120 -2.39 -1.37 0.70
N LEU A 121 -1.06 -1.30 0.69
CA LEU A 121 -0.32 -0.15 1.21
C LEU A 121 0.24 0.66 0.05
N LEU A 122 0.08 1.98 0.16
CA LEU A 122 0.92 2.93 -0.57
C LEU A 122 2.22 3.08 0.20
N ILE A 123 3.34 2.86 -0.49
CA ILE A 123 4.67 2.96 0.10
C ILE A 123 5.51 4.01 -0.62
N SER A 124 6.43 4.61 0.12
CA SER A 124 7.44 5.52 -0.42
C SER A 124 8.83 5.03 -0.02
N SER A 125 9.75 4.96 -0.98
CA SER A 125 11.14 4.63 -0.71
C SER A 125 11.90 5.90 -0.31
N ASN A 126 12.48 5.89 0.89
CA ASN A 126 13.39 6.91 1.36
C ASN A 126 14.72 6.24 1.76
N ASP A 127 15.80 6.51 1.03
CA ASP A 127 17.15 5.97 1.28
C ASP A 127 17.21 4.45 1.54
N GLY A 128 16.47 3.67 0.75
CA GLY A 128 16.46 2.20 0.84
C GLY A 128 15.56 1.62 1.94
N ARG A 129 14.77 2.47 2.62
CA ARG A 129 13.70 2.05 3.54
C ARG A 129 12.35 2.40 2.94
N TRP A 130 11.39 1.49 3.08
CA TRP A 130 10.02 1.75 2.67
C TRP A 130 9.22 2.26 3.86
N GLU A 131 8.54 3.38 3.67
CA GLU A 131 7.63 3.95 4.66
C GLU A 131 6.18 3.77 4.19
N ARG A 132 5.29 3.49 5.14
CA ARG A 132 3.85 3.43 4.88
C ARG A 132 3.30 4.85 4.77
N VAL A 133 2.72 5.17 3.61
CA VAL A 133 2.05 6.45 3.36
C VAL A 133 0.55 6.34 3.55
N GLY A 134 -0.06 5.23 3.12
CA GLY A 134 -1.51 5.06 3.15
C GLY A 134 -1.95 3.61 3.14
N LEU A 135 -3.20 3.39 3.55
CA LEU A 135 -3.86 2.08 3.55
C LEU A 135 -5.15 2.18 2.75
N GLY A 136 -5.33 1.23 1.85
CA GLY A 136 -6.50 1.19 0.98
C GLY A 136 -6.93 -0.22 0.64
N LYS A 137 -7.90 -0.29 -0.26
CA LYS A 137 -8.36 -1.52 -0.89
C LYS A 137 -8.48 -1.31 -2.38
N VAL A 138 -8.16 -2.34 -3.15
CA VAL A 138 -8.30 -2.35 -4.61
C VAL A 138 -8.80 -3.69 -5.09
N PHE A 139 -9.35 -3.71 -6.30
CA PHE A 139 -9.63 -4.96 -7.00
C PHE A 139 -8.36 -5.72 -7.35
N LYS A 140 -8.42 -7.05 -7.25
CA LYS A 140 -7.32 -7.95 -7.64
C LYS A 140 -6.92 -7.77 -9.11
N GLU A 141 -7.86 -7.41 -9.99
CA GLU A 141 -7.57 -7.13 -11.42
C GLU A 141 -6.56 -5.99 -11.61
N ALA A 142 -6.51 -5.00 -10.71
CA ALA A 142 -5.51 -3.93 -10.75
C ALA A 142 -4.07 -4.44 -10.51
N PHE A 143 -3.93 -5.66 -9.98
CA PHE A 143 -2.68 -6.35 -9.74
C PHE A 143 -2.39 -7.43 -10.80
N ARG A 144 -3.13 -7.47 -11.91
CA ARG A 144 -2.94 -8.47 -12.97
C ARG A 144 -1.51 -8.51 -13.53
N ASP A 145 -0.91 -7.34 -13.74
CA ASP A 145 0.46 -7.20 -14.25
C ASP A 145 1.48 -6.92 -13.11
N ALA A 146 1.12 -7.25 -11.87
CA ALA A 146 1.98 -7.03 -10.71
C ALA A 146 3.23 -7.92 -10.73
N THR A 147 4.29 -7.42 -10.10
CA THR A 147 5.54 -8.17 -9.92
C THR A 147 5.69 -8.63 -8.48
N TRP A 148 6.36 -9.75 -8.29
CA TRP A 148 6.71 -10.25 -6.96
C TRP A 148 7.99 -9.55 -6.48
N LYS A 149 7.92 -8.82 -5.36
CA LYS A 149 9.00 -7.97 -4.87
C LYS A 149 9.22 -8.14 -3.38
N GLU A 150 10.48 -8.10 -2.96
CA GLU A 150 10.85 -8.03 -1.55
C GLU A 150 10.70 -6.60 -1.04
N ILE A 151 9.99 -6.43 0.08
CA ILE A 151 9.77 -5.16 0.74
C ILE A 151 10.40 -5.21 2.12
N VAL A 152 11.08 -4.12 2.47
CA VAL A 152 11.69 -3.86 3.78
C VAL A 152 11.03 -2.63 4.36
N LEU A 153 9.95 -2.85 5.11
CA LEU A 153 9.12 -1.80 5.69
C LEU A 153 9.68 -1.39 7.07
N ALA A 154 9.88 -0.09 7.26
CA ALA A 154 10.41 0.51 8.48
C ALA A 154 9.34 1.27 9.27
#